data_AF-A0A3M7TC69-F1
#
_entry.id   AF-A0A3M7TC69-F1
#
_cell.length_a   1.000
_cell.length_b   1.000
_cell.length_c   1.000
_cell.angle_alpha   90.00
_cell.angle_beta   90.00
_cell.angle_gamma   90.00
#
_symmetry.space_group_name_H-M   'P 1'
#
loop_
_entity.id
_entity.type
_entity.pdbx_description
1 polymer ?
#
loop_
_entity_poly.entity_id
_entity_poly.type
_entity_poly.pdbx_seq_one_letter_code
_entity_poly.pdbx_strand_id
1 'polypeptide(L)'
;MKKFIIAFIALAITSSCNSSNDDISTPSNVDTTPILPTTIVVKNNSDSYSTKLSYDGDRIKEAYVSIDTLNAKNVYTYNGNNIIKEELQSLEGMISRIKEYSYSNDGKLISVKITDKTKSTPEIFVKDITYIDNNHIQFPKVIEGKLVKIDAYFDDNKNLIKANALSLDNKVLGTAKLDFDTKNSPYRNIRGYANIAMVGESIIAIDEEEVIAGNNNLLQSSISRTGISTNIVTNYSYMYNNNGYPTEKKWQYDEYGETTIKYSYNK
;
A
#
# COMPACT_ATOMS: atom_id res chain seq x y z
N MET A 1 58.59 -22.05 -8.24
CA MET A 1 57.57 -20.98 -8.26
C MET A 1 56.98 -20.92 -9.65
N LYS A 2 55.78 -21.47 -9.87
CA LYS A 2 55.12 -21.52 -11.19
C LYS A 2 54.31 -20.23 -11.36
N LYS A 3 54.63 -19.45 -12.39
CA LYS A 3 53.91 -18.21 -12.76
C LYS A 3 52.90 -18.57 -13.84
N PHE A 4 51.61 -18.32 -13.60
CA PHE A 4 50.59 -18.38 -14.63
C PHE A 4 50.33 -16.96 -15.15
N ILE A 5 50.60 -16.78 -16.44
CA ILE A 5 50.17 -15.67 -17.28
C ILE A 5 49.01 -16.23 -18.11
N ILE A 6 47.83 -15.61 -18.04
CA ILE A 6 46.76 -15.87 -19.02
C ILE A 6 46.31 -14.53 -19.57
N ALA A 7 46.41 -14.45 -20.89
CA ALA A 7 46.29 -13.28 -21.73
C ALA A 7 44.84 -12.98 -22.11
N PHE A 8 44.61 -11.71 -22.43
CA PHE A 8 43.45 -11.17 -23.14
C PHE A 8 43.22 -11.88 -24.48
N ILE A 9 41.96 -12.20 -24.78
CA ILE A 9 41.45 -12.27 -26.16
C ILE A 9 40.16 -11.47 -26.22
N ALA A 10 40.26 -10.28 -26.81
CA ALA A 10 39.13 -9.50 -27.27
C ALA A 10 38.60 -10.12 -28.57
N LEU A 11 37.32 -10.47 -28.60
CA LEU A 11 36.63 -10.81 -29.84
C LEU A 11 36.02 -9.53 -30.42
N ALA A 12 36.68 -8.97 -31.42
CA ALA A 12 36.10 -8.00 -32.34
C ALA A 12 35.26 -8.77 -33.36
N ILE A 13 33.95 -8.52 -33.40
CA ILE A 13 33.09 -8.95 -34.50
C ILE A 13 32.81 -7.71 -35.35
N THR A 14 33.54 -7.58 -36.45
CA THR A 14 33.18 -6.68 -37.55
C THR A 14 32.53 -7.51 -38.65
N SER A 15 31.23 -7.32 -38.86
CA SER A 15 30.56 -7.68 -40.11
C SER A 15 29.74 -6.48 -40.58
N SER A 16 30.33 -5.74 -41.50
CA SER A 16 29.65 -4.81 -42.39
C SER A 16 28.85 -5.58 -43.44
N CYS A 17 27.62 -5.16 -43.74
CA CYS A 17 27.13 -5.02 -45.10
C CYS A 17 25.78 -4.27 -45.11
N ASN A 18 25.78 -3.12 -45.80
CA ASN A 18 24.62 -2.33 -46.16
C ASN A 18 23.65 -3.10 -47.05
N SER A 19 22.34 -2.96 -46.81
CA SER A 19 21.36 -2.80 -47.89
C SER A 19 20.10 -2.08 -47.40
N SER A 20 19.74 -1.03 -48.14
CA SER A 20 18.40 -0.45 -48.36
C SER A 20 17.57 -0.02 -47.15
N ASN A 21 17.31 1.30 -47.12
CA ASN A 21 16.16 1.98 -46.50
C ASN A 21 15.22 1.10 -45.68
N ASP A 22 15.31 1.24 -44.37
CA ASP A 22 14.15 1.53 -43.54
C ASP A 22 14.65 2.44 -42.41
N ASP A 23 14.16 3.68 -42.41
CA ASP A 23 14.21 4.59 -41.26
C ASP A 23 13.37 3.94 -40.15
N ILE A 24 13.91 2.92 -39.49
CA ILE A 24 13.39 2.48 -38.20
C ILE A 24 13.83 3.56 -37.23
N SER A 25 12.97 4.57 -37.12
CA SER A 25 12.87 5.42 -35.95
C SER A 25 13.05 4.53 -34.72
N THR A 26 14.22 4.62 -34.10
CA THR A 26 14.43 4.09 -32.75
C THR A 26 13.26 4.57 -31.91
N PRO A 27 12.47 3.68 -31.29
CA PRO A 27 11.33 4.10 -30.50
C PRO A 27 11.84 5.04 -29.41
N SER A 28 11.49 6.31 -29.58
CA SER A 28 11.81 7.43 -28.71
C SER A 28 11.39 7.09 -27.28
N ASN A 29 12.30 7.32 -26.33
CA ASN A 29 12.08 7.44 -24.88
C ASN A 29 10.82 6.72 -24.36
N VAL A 30 11.00 5.48 -23.89
CA VAL A 30 10.00 4.85 -23.01
C VAL A 30 9.84 5.78 -21.81
N ASP A 31 8.67 6.40 -21.68
CA ASP A 31 8.36 7.31 -20.58
C ASP A 31 8.36 6.53 -19.26
N THR A 32 9.47 6.64 -18.52
CA THR A 32 9.68 5.98 -17.23
C THR A 32 9.02 6.70 -16.06
N THR A 33 8.22 7.75 -16.31
CA THR A 33 7.55 8.49 -15.24
C THR A 33 6.57 7.56 -14.52
N PRO A 34 6.68 7.41 -13.19
CA PRO A 34 5.75 6.58 -12.42
C PRO A 34 4.31 7.04 -12.58
N ILE A 35 3.40 6.08 -12.72
CA ILE A 35 1.96 6.32 -12.71
C ILE A 35 1.51 6.40 -11.26
N LEU A 36 1.00 7.57 -10.86
CA LEU A 36 0.65 7.89 -9.48
C LEU A 36 -0.78 8.43 -9.43
N PRO A 37 -1.61 7.98 -8.46
CA PRO A 37 -2.96 8.46 -8.31
C PRO A 37 -2.92 9.90 -7.82
N THR A 38 -3.60 10.81 -8.49
CA THR A 38 -3.67 12.24 -8.15
C THR A 38 -4.97 12.59 -7.45
N THR A 39 -6.05 11.87 -7.77
CA THR A 39 -7.36 12.03 -7.14
C THR A 39 -8.02 10.67 -6.93
N ILE A 40 -8.63 10.50 -5.76
CA ILE A 40 -9.39 9.31 -5.40
C ILE A 40 -10.76 9.79 -4.94
N VAL A 41 -11.82 9.32 -5.58
CA VAL A 41 -13.20 9.67 -5.23
C VAL A 41 -13.89 8.41 -4.75
N VAL A 42 -14.31 8.40 -3.50
CA VAL A 42 -15.09 7.31 -2.93
C VAL A 42 -16.54 7.77 -2.88
N LYS A 43 -17.44 6.92 -3.38
CA LYS A 43 -18.87 7.12 -3.35
C LYS A 43 -19.53 5.86 -2.81
N ASN A 44 -20.33 6.01 -1.78
CA ASN A 44 -21.28 4.99 -1.32
C ASN A 44 -22.71 5.57 -1.42
N ASN A 45 -23.71 4.87 -0.89
CA ASN A 45 -25.11 5.28 -1.01
C ASN A 45 -25.45 6.60 -0.28
N SER A 46 -24.72 6.96 0.78
CA SER A 46 -25.00 8.13 1.62
C SER A 46 -23.99 9.27 1.46
N ASP A 47 -22.75 8.93 1.12
CA ASP A 47 -21.59 9.79 1.28
C ASP A 47 -20.71 9.76 0.03
N SER A 48 -20.05 10.89 -0.20
CA SER A 48 -19.00 11.00 -1.20
C SER A 48 -17.86 11.80 -0.60
N TYR A 49 -16.65 11.29 -0.72
CA TYR A 49 -15.46 12.04 -0.35
C TYR A 49 -14.40 11.94 -1.43
N SER A 50 -13.53 12.95 -1.45
CA SER A 50 -12.42 13.00 -2.39
C SER A 50 -11.11 13.22 -1.66
N THR A 51 -10.09 12.49 -2.11
CA THR A 51 -8.71 12.67 -1.69
C THR A 51 -7.90 13.18 -2.88
N LYS A 52 -7.18 14.27 -2.69
CA LYS A 52 -6.19 14.78 -3.64
C LYS A 52 -4.79 14.49 -3.12
N LEU A 53 -3.94 13.91 -3.96
CA LEU A 53 -2.59 13.52 -3.61
C LEU A 53 -1.59 14.41 -4.33
N SER A 54 -0.61 14.93 -3.60
CA SER A 54 0.51 15.68 -4.14
C SER A 54 1.82 14.92 -3.91
N TYR A 55 2.80 15.14 -4.79
CA TYR A 55 4.03 14.34 -4.82
C TYR A 55 5.28 15.21 -5.00
N ASP A 56 6.41 14.69 -4.50
CA ASP A 56 7.77 15.07 -4.89
C ASP A 56 8.42 13.84 -5.57
N GLY A 57 8.43 13.83 -6.91
CA GLY A 57 8.71 12.62 -7.68
C GLY A 57 7.64 11.54 -7.43
N ASP A 58 8.05 10.39 -6.90
CA ASP A 58 7.19 9.27 -6.50
C ASP A 58 6.94 9.20 -4.97
N ARG A 59 7.42 10.19 -4.21
CA ARG A 59 7.13 10.34 -2.79
C ARG A 59 5.84 11.13 -2.63
N ILE A 60 4.85 10.55 -1.96
CA ILE A 60 3.67 11.31 -1.57
C ILE A 60 4.08 12.41 -0.60
N LYS A 61 3.67 13.65 -0.86
CA LYS A 61 3.95 14.82 -0.01
C LYS A 61 2.77 15.08 0.92
N GLU A 62 1.58 15.19 0.35
CA GLU A 62 0.34 15.42 1.09
C GLU A 62 -0.81 14.60 0.49
N ALA A 63 -1.71 14.13 1.35
CA ALA A 63 -3.03 13.63 0.96
C ALA A 63 -4.10 14.51 1.59
N TYR A 64 -4.74 15.35 0.78
CA TYR A 64 -5.81 16.24 1.22
C TYR A 64 -7.14 15.53 1.07
N VAL A 65 -7.90 15.39 2.16
CA VAL A 65 -9.22 14.76 2.15
C VAL A 65 -10.29 15.80 2.42
N SER A 66 -11.36 15.74 1.62
CA SER A 66 -12.55 16.56 1.75
C SER A 66 -13.78 15.66 1.85
N ILE A 67 -14.45 15.70 3.00
CA ILE A 67 -15.78 15.11 3.23
C ILE A 67 -16.67 16.23 3.76
N ASP A 68 -17.73 16.58 3.04
CA ASP A 68 -18.70 17.59 3.49
C ASP A 68 -18.07 18.85 4.11
N THR A 69 -18.14 18.98 5.44
CA THR A 69 -17.59 20.10 6.21
C THR A 69 -16.22 19.80 6.85
N LEU A 70 -15.77 18.54 6.80
CA LEU A 70 -14.49 18.08 7.35
C LEU A 70 -13.42 18.10 6.27
N ASN A 71 -12.40 18.93 6.50
CA ASN A 71 -11.23 19.02 5.65
C ASN A 71 -9.99 18.73 6.50
N ALA A 72 -9.21 17.75 6.08
CA ALA A 72 -7.98 17.37 6.75
C ALA A 72 -6.92 17.00 5.72
N LYS A 73 -5.66 16.99 6.13
CA LYS A 73 -4.56 16.50 5.30
C LYS A 73 -3.63 15.60 6.09
N ASN A 74 -3.12 14.57 5.42
CA ASN A 74 -1.94 13.86 5.88
C ASN A 74 -0.70 14.50 5.25
N VAL A 75 0.33 14.75 6.06
CA VAL A 75 1.64 15.22 5.61
C VAL A 75 2.67 14.13 5.86
N TYR A 76 3.51 13.84 4.86
CA TYR A 76 4.47 12.75 4.90
C TYR A 76 5.91 13.25 4.95
N THR A 77 6.72 12.64 5.81
CA THR A 77 8.17 12.88 5.90
C THR A 77 8.94 11.62 5.52
N TYR A 78 10.04 11.78 4.79
CA TYR A 78 10.85 10.68 4.28
C TYR A 78 12.28 10.71 4.82
N ASN A 79 12.88 9.52 4.93
CA ASN A 79 14.32 9.33 4.96
C ASN A 79 14.69 8.33 3.87
N GLY A 80 15.43 8.78 2.85
CA GLY A 80 15.72 7.96 1.67
C GLY A 80 14.44 7.50 0.97
N ASN A 81 14.20 6.20 0.92
CA ASN A 81 13.02 5.61 0.27
C ASN A 81 11.87 5.28 1.24
N ASN A 82 12.05 5.56 2.54
CA ASN A 82 11.10 5.17 3.58
C ASN A 82 10.28 6.37 4.06
N ILE A 83 8.97 6.18 4.22
CA ILE A 83 8.10 7.09 4.97
C ILE A 83 8.46 6.92 6.45
N ILE A 84 8.95 7.97 7.10
CA ILE A 84 9.33 7.94 8.53
C ILE A 84 8.31 8.62 9.43
N LYS A 85 7.45 9.47 8.88
CA LYS A 85 6.40 10.16 9.65
C LYS A 85 5.18 10.47 8.79
N GLU A 86 4.01 10.35 9.39
CA GLU A 86 2.72 10.79 8.87
C GLU A 86 2.02 11.65 9.93
N GLU A 87 1.52 12.81 9.55
CA GLU A 87 0.82 13.74 10.44
C GLU A 87 -0.56 14.08 9.86
N LEU A 88 -1.63 13.71 10.59
CA LEU A 88 -2.98 14.13 10.27
C LEU A 88 -3.21 15.53 10.85
N GLN A 89 -3.49 16.49 9.97
CA GLN A 89 -3.63 17.91 10.27
C GLN A 89 -5.01 18.42 9.86
N SER A 90 -5.59 19.30 10.68
CA SER A 90 -6.67 20.18 10.23
C SER A 90 -6.15 21.20 9.21
N LEU A 91 -7.06 21.93 8.56
CA LEU A 91 -6.69 23.03 7.66
C LEU A 91 -5.89 24.15 8.34
N GLU A 92 -6.15 24.36 9.63
CA GLU A 92 -5.45 25.33 10.48
C GLU A 92 -4.08 24.81 10.98
N GLY A 93 -3.69 23.60 10.58
CA GLY A 93 -2.41 22.98 10.94
C GLY A 93 -2.39 22.31 12.30
N MET A 94 -3.54 22.14 12.96
CA MET A 94 -3.61 21.41 14.23
C MET A 94 -3.44 19.92 13.97
N ILE A 95 -2.45 19.31 14.63
CA ILE A 95 -2.13 17.88 14.49
C ILE A 95 -2.99 17.06 15.44
N SER A 96 -3.83 16.18 14.89
CA SER A 96 -4.68 15.26 15.67
C SER A 96 -4.07 13.87 15.83
N ARG A 97 -3.22 13.43 14.89
CA ARG A 97 -2.55 12.13 14.95
C ARG A 97 -1.17 12.19 14.32
N ILE A 98 -0.20 11.53 14.94
CA ILE A 98 1.16 11.35 14.42
C ILE A 98 1.45 9.86 14.37
N LYS A 99 1.97 9.38 13.24
CA LYS A 99 2.57 8.04 13.13
C LYS A 99 4.05 8.19 12.82
N GLU A 100 4.90 7.55 13.61
CA GLU A 100 6.34 7.53 13.43
C GLU A 100 6.78 6.11 13.09
N TYR A 101 7.46 5.95 11.95
CA TYR A 101 7.83 4.66 11.39
C TYR A 101 9.33 4.43 11.58
N SER A 102 9.68 3.32 12.22
CA SER A 102 11.07 2.91 12.45
C SER A 102 11.45 1.72 11.58
N TYR A 103 12.67 1.75 11.04
CA TYR A 103 13.18 0.74 10.12
C TYR A 103 14.49 0.15 10.62
N SER A 104 14.73 -1.12 10.29
CA SER A 104 16.04 -1.76 10.43
C SER A 104 17.03 -1.26 9.37
N ASN A 105 18.30 -1.63 9.52
CA ASN A 105 19.37 -1.24 8.60
C ASN A 105 19.19 -1.79 7.18
N ASP A 106 18.52 -2.93 7.02
CA ASP A 106 18.15 -3.52 5.72
C ASP A 106 16.84 -2.96 5.15
N GLY A 107 16.23 -1.96 5.82
CA GLY A 107 15.07 -1.22 5.32
C GLY A 107 13.71 -1.87 5.62
N LYS A 108 13.65 -2.90 6.47
CA LYS A 108 12.39 -3.49 6.93
C LYS A 108 11.74 -2.61 8.00
N LEU A 109 10.41 -2.43 7.94
CA LEU A 109 9.67 -1.70 8.97
C LEU A 109 9.62 -2.54 10.25
N ILE A 110 10.12 -2.01 11.37
CA ILE A 110 10.24 -2.73 12.65
C ILE A 110 9.29 -2.22 13.74
N SER A 111 8.86 -0.96 13.66
CA SER A 111 7.90 -0.40 14.62
C SER A 111 7.12 0.77 14.05
N VAL A 112 5.86 0.91 14.49
CA VAL A 112 5.03 2.10 14.25
C VAL A 112 4.58 2.65 15.60
N LYS A 113 4.97 3.89 15.91
CA LYS A 113 4.48 4.61 17.09
C LYS A 113 3.38 5.57 16.66
N ILE A 114 2.19 5.36 17.22
CA ILE A 114 1.00 6.17 16.97
C ILE A 114 0.75 7.03 18.19
N THR A 115 0.70 8.35 17.99
CA THR A 115 0.34 9.34 19.01
C THR A 115 -0.98 9.98 18.60
N ASP A 116 -2.06 9.70 19.32
CA ASP A 116 -3.37 10.32 19.15
C ASP A 116 -3.49 11.53 20.09
N LYS A 117 -3.75 12.70 19.52
CA LYS A 117 -3.85 14.00 20.21
C LYS A 117 -5.28 14.54 20.24
N THR A 118 -6.28 13.72 19.91
CA THR A 118 -7.69 14.13 19.96
C THR A 118 -8.21 14.30 21.39
N LYS A 119 -7.51 13.73 22.37
CA LYS A 119 -7.81 13.83 23.81
C LYS A 119 -6.90 14.83 24.50
N SER A 120 -7.32 15.35 25.65
CA SER A 120 -6.54 16.30 26.46
C SER A 120 -5.18 15.75 26.90
N THR A 121 -5.11 14.43 27.13
CA THR A 121 -3.85 13.69 27.34
C THR A 121 -3.62 12.81 26.10
N PRO A 122 -2.48 12.96 25.40
CA PRO A 122 -2.20 12.15 24.23
C PRO A 122 -2.13 10.66 24.57
N GLU A 123 -2.75 9.84 23.73
CA GLU A 123 -2.66 8.38 23.83
C GLU A 123 -1.56 7.88 22.90
N ILE A 124 -0.72 6.97 23.40
CA ILE A 124 0.40 6.40 22.65
C ILE A 124 0.20 4.91 22.50
N PHE A 125 0.25 4.43 21.27
CA PHE A 125 0.27 3.01 20.94
C PHE A 125 1.52 2.68 20.12
N VAL A 126 2.21 1.60 20.47
CA VAL A 126 3.40 1.14 19.74
C VAL A 126 3.10 -0.23 19.14
N LYS A 127 3.31 -0.33 17.82
CA LYS A 127 3.16 -1.56 17.05
C LYS A 127 4.55 -2.09 16.70
N ASP A 128 5.06 -2.99 17.52
CA ASP A 128 6.31 -3.68 17.23
C ASP A 128 6.07 -4.85 16.26
N ILE A 129 6.92 -4.93 15.23
CA ILE A 129 6.76 -5.85 14.10
C ILE A 129 7.83 -6.93 14.22
N THR A 130 7.39 -8.18 14.27
CA THR A 130 8.25 -9.36 14.31
C THR A 130 8.23 -10.03 12.94
N TYR A 131 9.38 -10.16 12.30
CA TYR A 131 9.52 -10.98 11.09
C TYR A 131 9.81 -12.42 11.47
N ILE A 132 8.98 -13.35 11.01
CA ILE A 132 9.22 -14.78 11.14
C ILE A 132 10.06 -15.25 9.94
N ASP A 133 9.72 -14.75 8.75
CA ASP A 133 10.52 -14.84 7.54
C ASP A 133 10.25 -13.61 6.63
N ASN A 134 10.61 -13.68 5.34
CA ASN A 134 10.44 -12.56 4.41
C ASN A 134 8.98 -12.27 4.04
N ASN A 135 8.12 -13.29 4.11
CA ASN A 135 6.73 -13.26 3.68
C ASN A 135 5.78 -13.53 4.85
N HIS A 136 6.27 -13.51 6.09
CA HIS A 136 5.49 -13.78 7.30
C HIS A 136 5.88 -12.84 8.44
N ILE A 137 4.93 -12.03 8.91
CA ILE A 137 5.14 -11.10 10.03
C ILE A 137 4.06 -11.25 11.11
N GLN A 138 4.40 -10.83 12.32
CA GLN A 138 3.47 -10.66 13.44
C GLN A 138 3.53 -9.24 13.99
N PHE A 139 2.39 -8.67 14.37
CA PHE A 139 2.31 -7.36 15.01
C PHE A 139 1.04 -7.22 15.87
N PRO A 140 1.03 -6.36 16.90
CA PRO A 140 -0.17 -6.10 17.68
C PRO A 140 -1.14 -5.19 16.93
N LYS A 141 -2.45 -5.44 17.09
CA LYS A 141 -3.53 -4.55 16.63
C LYS A 141 -4.61 -4.48 17.69
N VAL A 142 -5.24 -3.33 17.84
CA VAL A 142 -6.44 -3.20 18.66
C VAL A 142 -7.65 -3.42 17.75
N ILE A 143 -8.48 -4.41 18.07
CA ILE A 143 -9.75 -4.70 17.39
C ILE A 143 -10.84 -4.65 18.45
N GLU A 144 -11.86 -3.80 18.24
CA GLU A 144 -12.99 -3.65 19.18
C GLU A 144 -12.53 -3.40 20.63
N GLY A 145 -11.50 -2.56 20.81
CA GLY A 145 -10.92 -2.23 22.12
C GLY A 145 -10.04 -3.32 22.75
N LYS A 146 -9.83 -4.46 22.08
CA LYS A 146 -8.98 -5.56 22.57
C LYS A 146 -7.68 -5.64 21.79
N LEU A 147 -6.58 -5.78 22.53
CA LEU A 147 -5.28 -6.05 21.94
C LEU A 147 -5.24 -7.51 21.44
N VAL A 148 -5.00 -7.68 20.15
CA VAL A 148 -4.80 -8.96 19.49
C VAL A 148 -3.43 -8.97 18.79
N LYS A 149 -2.93 -10.17 18.50
CA LYS A 149 -1.77 -10.35 17.63
C LYS A 149 -2.24 -10.70 16.22
N ILE A 150 -1.79 -9.95 15.22
CA ILE A 150 -1.99 -10.28 13.82
C ILE A 150 -0.83 -11.15 13.35
N ASP A 151 -1.17 -12.23 12.66
CA ASP A 151 -0.25 -13.19 12.06
C ASP A 151 -0.49 -13.21 10.55
N ALA A 152 0.35 -12.49 9.81
CA ALA A 152 0.11 -12.08 8.42
C ALA A 152 1.11 -12.71 7.44
N TYR A 153 0.59 -13.24 6.33
CA TYR A 153 1.32 -13.96 5.30
C TYR A 153 1.17 -13.24 3.95
N PHE A 154 2.27 -13.13 3.23
CA PHE A 154 2.36 -12.43 1.95
C PHE A 154 2.83 -13.35 0.83
N ASP A 155 2.50 -12.99 -0.41
CA ASP A 155 3.14 -13.57 -1.59
C ASP A 155 4.41 -12.78 -2.00
N ASP A 156 5.07 -13.21 -3.07
CA ASP A 156 6.28 -12.55 -3.59
C ASP A 156 5.99 -11.16 -4.18
N ASN A 157 4.73 -10.85 -4.50
CA ASN A 157 4.28 -9.52 -4.90
C ASN A 157 3.92 -8.65 -3.67
N LYS A 158 4.18 -9.12 -2.45
CA LYS A 158 3.84 -8.47 -1.18
C LYS A 158 2.33 -8.29 -0.96
N ASN A 159 1.51 -9.07 -1.65
CA ASN A 159 0.07 -9.10 -1.41
C ASN A 159 -0.21 -9.87 -0.13
N LEU A 160 -1.01 -9.31 0.77
CA LEU A 160 -1.46 -10.00 1.98
C LEU A 160 -2.43 -11.11 1.61
N ILE A 161 -2.00 -12.36 1.53
CA ILE A 161 -2.83 -13.50 1.11
C ILE A 161 -3.62 -14.14 2.27
N LYS A 162 -3.12 -13.99 3.50
CA LYS A 162 -3.77 -14.52 4.70
C LYS A 162 -3.40 -13.71 5.94
N ALA A 163 -4.35 -13.50 6.83
CA ALA A 163 -4.09 -12.98 8.17
C ALA A 163 -4.90 -13.75 9.22
N ASN A 164 -4.29 -14.12 10.34
CA ASN A 164 -5.02 -14.58 11.51
C ASN A 164 -5.02 -13.49 12.59
N ALA A 165 -6.17 -13.23 13.17
CA ALA A 165 -6.27 -12.51 14.44
C ALA A 165 -6.15 -13.54 15.57
N LEU A 166 -5.15 -13.38 16.42
CA LEU A 166 -4.84 -14.27 17.52
C LEU A 166 -5.06 -13.57 18.86
N SER A 167 -5.60 -14.29 19.84
CA SER A 167 -5.55 -13.88 21.23
C SER A 167 -4.11 -13.88 21.76
N LEU A 168 -3.91 -13.33 22.97
CA LEU A 168 -2.60 -13.32 23.62
C LEU A 168 -2.10 -14.75 23.96
N ASP A 169 -3.00 -15.72 24.14
CA ASP A 169 -2.69 -17.15 24.30
C ASP A 169 -2.63 -17.92 22.96
N ASN A 170 -2.50 -17.21 21.83
CA ASN A 170 -2.36 -17.74 20.47
C ASN A 170 -3.56 -18.56 19.94
N LYS A 171 -4.76 -18.39 20.51
CA LYS A 171 -5.98 -18.96 19.92
C LYS A 171 -6.42 -18.12 18.73
N VAL A 172 -6.83 -18.77 17.64
CA VAL A 172 -7.38 -18.10 16.47
C VAL A 172 -8.75 -17.53 16.82
N LEU A 173 -8.89 -16.21 16.69
CA LEU A 173 -10.13 -15.45 16.86
C LEU A 173 -10.83 -15.23 15.52
N GLY A 174 -10.05 -15.15 14.44
CA GLY A 174 -10.54 -15.05 13.09
C GLY A 174 -9.43 -15.20 12.06
N THR A 175 -9.82 -15.46 10.83
CA THR A 175 -8.92 -15.60 9.69
C THR A 175 -9.50 -14.83 8.51
N ALA A 176 -8.65 -14.04 7.86
CA ALA A 176 -8.90 -13.45 6.56
C ALA A 176 -8.08 -14.21 5.49
N LYS A 177 -8.71 -14.52 4.36
CA LYS A 177 -8.07 -14.99 3.13
C LYS A 177 -8.36 -13.98 2.02
N LEU A 178 -7.37 -13.69 1.20
CA LEU A 178 -7.43 -12.62 0.22
C LEU A 178 -6.83 -13.12 -1.10
N ASP A 179 -7.58 -12.94 -2.17
CA ASP A 179 -7.17 -13.31 -3.53
C ASP A 179 -6.98 -12.05 -4.38
N PHE A 180 -5.91 -12.01 -5.17
CA PHE A 180 -5.53 -10.83 -5.95
C PHE A 180 -5.51 -11.11 -7.44
N ASP A 181 -5.67 -10.04 -8.22
CA ASP A 181 -5.42 -10.08 -9.66
C ASP A 181 -3.92 -10.01 -9.97
N THR A 182 -3.59 -9.92 -11.27
CA THR A 182 -2.21 -9.71 -11.74
C THR A 182 -1.96 -8.27 -12.21
N LYS A 183 -2.88 -7.33 -11.96
CA LYS A 183 -2.80 -5.94 -12.43
C LYS A 183 -2.21 -5.05 -11.33
N ASN A 184 -1.84 -3.81 -11.66
CA ASN A 184 -1.19 -2.93 -10.70
C ASN A 184 -2.19 -2.43 -9.67
N SER A 185 -1.81 -2.40 -8.39
CA SER A 185 -2.55 -1.65 -7.38
C SER A 185 -2.42 -0.13 -7.63
N PRO A 186 -3.40 0.69 -7.19
CA PRO A 186 -3.33 2.15 -7.38
C PRO A 186 -2.05 2.76 -6.77
N TYR A 187 -1.52 2.13 -5.71
CA TYR A 187 -0.46 2.68 -4.88
C TYR A 187 0.90 2.00 -5.10
N ARG A 188 1.01 1.05 -6.04
CA ARG A 188 2.21 0.25 -6.31
C ARG A 188 3.49 1.08 -6.48
N ASN A 189 3.35 2.26 -7.08
CA ASN A 189 4.48 3.14 -7.39
C ASN A 189 4.76 4.20 -6.32
N ILE A 190 3.98 4.27 -5.24
CA ILE A 190 4.21 5.25 -4.19
C ILE A 190 5.38 4.76 -3.33
N ARG A 191 6.46 5.54 -3.32
CA ARG A 191 7.70 5.18 -2.64
C ARG A 191 7.47 4.97 -1.15
N GLY A 192 7.94 3.83 -0.63
CA GLY A 192 7.84 3.48 0.79
C GLY A 192 6.45 3.02 1.26
N TYR A 193 5.39 3.19 0.45
CA TYR A 193 4.02 2.84 0.86
C TYR A 193 3.85 1.36 1.16
N ALA A 194 4.41 0.48 0.31
CA ALA A 194 4.29 -0.96 0.50
C ALA A 194 4.78 -1.42 1.89
N ASN A 195 5.81 -0.77 2.46
CA ASN A 195 6.35 -1.15 3.76
C ASN A 195 5.37 -0.86 4.91
N ILE A 196 4.66 0.27 4.87
CA ILE A 196 3.69 0.64 5.91
C ILE A 196 2.34 -0.07 5.71
N ALA A 197 1.95 -0.32 4.45
CA ALA A 197 0.71 -1.04 4.12
C ALA A 197 0.72 -2.48 4.65
N MET A 198 1.88 -3.14 4.71
CA MET A 198 2.05 -4.51 5.27
C MET A 198 1.53 -4.65 6.70
N VAL A 199 1.47 -3.55 7.46
CA VAL A 199 0.98 -3.55 8.84
C VAL A 199 -0.36 -2.81 8.99
N GLY A 200 -1.08 -2.63 7.88
CA GLY A 200 -2.41 -2.04 7.82
C GLY A 200 -2.43 -0.52 7.98
N GLU A 201 -1.34 0.17 7.61
CA GLU A 201 -1.29 1.64 7.64
C GLU A 201 -1.66 2.24 6.28
N SER A 202 -2.65 3.15 6.29
CA SER A 202 -3.15 3.84 5.09
C SER A 202 -2.39 5.12 4.83
N ILE A 203 -2.31 5.53 3.56
CA ILE A 203 -1.92 6.89 3.17
C ILE A 203 -3.14 7.82 3.01
N ILE A 204 -4.34 7.34 3.33
CA ILE A 204 -5.59 8.11 3.28
C ILE A 204 -6.26 7.97 4.63
N ALA A 205 -6.44 9.08 5.36
CA ALA A 205 -6.90 9.09 6.75
C ALA A 205 -8.32 8.55 6.97
N ILE A 206 -9.10 8.38 5.91
CA ILE A 206 -10.57 8.17 5.99
C ILE A 206 -10.98 6.83 5.36
N ASP A 207 -10.05 6.13 4.71
CA ASP A 207 -10.25 4.76 4.28
C ASP A 207 -9.47 3.83 5.23
N GLU A 208 -9.99 3.69 6.45
CA GLU A 208 -9.49 2.71 7.44
C GLU A 208 -10.02 1.29 7.12
N GLU A 209 -11.01 1.16 6.23
CA GLU A 209 -11.68 -0.13 5.98
C GLU A 209 -10.88 -1.06 5.06
N GLU A 210 -10.01 -0.57 4.18
CA GLU A 210 -9.19 -1.46 3.33
C GLU A 210 -7.77 -0.97 3.07
N VAL A 211 -6.97 -0.91 4.14
CA VAL A 211 -5.52 -1.02 3.95
C VAL A 211 -5.17 -2.49 3.74
N ILE A 212 -5.19 -2.90 2.48
CA ILE A 212 -4.70 -4.21 2.08
C ILE A 212 -3.33 -4.01 1.44
N ALA A 213 -2.32 -4.57 2.08
CA ALA A 213 -0.98 -4.60 1.51
C ALA A 213 -0.98 -5.39 0.21
N GLY A 214 -0.36 -4.82 -0.83
CA GLY A 214 -0.19 -5.51 -2.09
C GLY A 214 0.22 -4.60 -3.24
N ASN A 215 0.95 -5.20 -4.18
CA ASN A 215 1.24 -4.58 -5.47
C ASN A 215 0.15 -4.87 -6.51
N ASN A 216 -0.82 -5.72 -6.17
CA ASN A 216 -1.97 -6.08 -7.00
C ASN A 216 -3.31 -5.68 -6.38
N ASN A 217 -4.40 -5.81 -7.15
CA ASN A 217 -5.73 -5.47 -6.65
C ASN A 217 -6.42 -6.69 -6.03
N LEU A 218 -7.05 -6.48 -4.88
CA LEU A 218 -7.84 -7.50 -4.20
C LEU A 218 -9.08 -7.86 -5.04
N LEU A 219 -9.21 -9.10 -5.48
CA LEU A 219 -10.40 -9.62 -6.17
C LEU A 219 -11.47 -10.15 -5.22
N GLN A 220 -11.03 -10.78 -4.12
CA GLN A 220 -11.93 -11.36 -3.14
C GLN A 220 -11.30 -11.35 -1.75
N SER A 221 -12.11 -11.08 -0.73
CA SER A 221 -11.77 -11.36 0.66
C SER A 221 -12.77 -12.35 1.26
N SER A 222 -12.28 -13.25 2.10
CA SER A 222 -13.10 -14.16 2.90
C SER A 222 -12.67 -14.08 4.36
N ILE A 223 -13.60 -13.71 5.24
CA ILE A 223 -13.36 -13.54 6.67
C ILE A 223 -14.21 -14.56 7.43
N SER A 224 -13.53 -15.37 8.24
CA SER A 224 -14.14 -16.28 9.22
C SER A 224 -13.85 -15.81 10.63
N ARG A 225 -14.83 -15.86 11.54
CA ARG A 225 -14.66 -15.51 12.96
C ARG A 225 -15.04 -16.68 13.85
N THR A 226 -14.28 -16.90 14.93
CA THR A 226 -14.58 -17.94 15.90
C THR A 226 -15.94 -17.69 16.55
N GLY A 227 -16.81 -18.70 16.54
CA GLY A 227 -18.18 -18.60 17.05
C GLY A 227 -19.21 -18.10 16.04
N ILE A 228 -18.80 -17.79 14.80
CA ILE A 228 -19.71 -17.44 13.69
C ILE A 228 -19.59 -18.53 12.62
N SER A 229 -20.71 -19.13 12.22
CA SER A 229 -20.74 -20.26 11.27
C SER A 229 -20.59 -19.85 9.81
N THR A 230 -20.95 -18.62 9.47
CA THR A 230 -20.93 -18.10 8.10
C THR A 230 -19.69 -17.24 7.88
N ASN A 231 -18.95 -17.54 6.81
CA ASN A 231 -17.88 -16.67 6.34
C ASN A 231 -18.49 -15.45 5.63
N ILE A 232 -17.91 -14.29 5.88
CA ILE A 232 -18.20 -13.08 5.12
C ILE A 232 -17.31 -13.11 3.89
N VAL A 233 -17.90 -13.02 2.70
CA VAL A 233 -17.15 -13.01 1.43
C VAL A 233 -17.48 -11.74 0.68
N THR A 234 -16.46 -10.93 0.37
CA THR A 234 -16.60 -9.71 -0.43
C THR A 234 -15.88 -9.90 -1.75
N ASN A 235 -16.57 -9.59 -2.85
CA ASN A 235 -15.99 -9.62 -4.19
C ASN A 235 -15.82 -8.19 -4.71
N TYR A 236 -14.73 -7.97 -5.44
CA TYR A 236 -14.38 -6.68 -5.98
C TYR A 236 -14.27 -6.78 -7.50
N SER A 237 -14.71 -5.72 -8.18
CA SER A 237 -14.59 -5.58 -9.62
C SER A 237 -13.86 -4.29 -9.97
N TYR A 238 -13.17 -4.29 -11.10
CA TYR A 238 -12.28 -3.22 -11.50
C TYR A 238 -12.41 -2.90 -12.99
N MET A 239 -12.24 -1.62 -13.30
CA MET A 239 -11.90 -1.15 -14.64
C MET A 239 -10.47 -0.63 -14.63
N TYR A 240 -9.72 -0.82 -15.72
CA TYR A 240 -8.32 -0.44 -15.80
C TYR A 240 -8.04 0.49 -16.98
N ASN A 241 -7.03 1.33 -16.82
CA ASN A 241 -6.41 2.04 -17.94
C ASN A 241 -5.48 1.13 -18.75
N ASN A 242 -4.95 1.64 -19.86
CA ASN A 242 -4.04 0.90 -20.75
C ASN A 242 -2.72 0.48 -20.09
N ASN A 243 -2.36 1.10 -18.96
CA ASN A 243 -1.17 0.77 -18.17
C ASN A 243 -1.45 -0.27 -17.06
N GLY A 244 -2.67 -0.81 -17.01
CA GLY A 244 -3.06 -1.83 -16.03
C GLY A 244 -3.26 -1.30 -14.61
N TYR A 245 -3.48 0.00 -14.42
CA TYR A 245 -3.88 0.61 -13.14
C TYR A 245 -5.40 0.79 -13.11
N PRO A 246 -6.07 0.56 -11.96
CA PRO A 246 -7.51 0.64 -11.88
C PRO A 246 -8.01 2.08 -11.99
N THR A 247 -8.92 2.37 -12.90
CA THR A 247 -9.64 3.65 -12.94
C THR A 247 -10.91 3.63 -12.08
N GLU A 248 -11.44 2.43 -11.82
CA GLU A 248 -12.62 2.22 -10.99
C GLU A 248 -12.47 0.91 -10.20
N LYS A 249 -12.93 0.90 -8.95
CA LYS A 249 -13.11 -0.28 -8.09
C LYS A 249 -14.54 -0.27 -7.56
N LYS A 250 -15.20 -1.42 -7.55
CA LYS A 250 -16.56 -1.60 -7.00
C LYS A 250 -16.65 -2.83 -6.14
N TRP A 251 -17.43 -2.73 -5.06
CA TRP A 251 -17.88 -3.88 -4.27
C TRP A 251 -19.20 -3.53 -3.60
N GLN A 252 -19.87 -4.56 -3.10
CA GLN A 252 -21.07 -4.42 -2.29
C GLN A 252 -20.86 -5.17 -0.98
N TYR A 253 -21.17 -4.50 0.13
CA TYR A 253 -21.20 -5.11 1.46
C TYR A 253 -22.64 -5.04 1.97
N ASP A 254 -23.40 -6.13 1.76
CA ASP A 254 -24.80 -6.32 2.14
C ASP A 254 -25.64 -5.01 2.23
N GLU A 255 -26.16 -4.68 3.40
CA GLU A 255 -27.15 -3.61 3.66
C GLU A 255 -26.65 -2.18 3.35
N TYR A 256 -25.36 -1.99 3.10
CA TYR A 256 -24.75 -0.67 2.88
C TYR A 256 -24.72 -0.26 1.40
N GLY A 257 -25.08 -1.17 0.50
CA GLY A 257 -25.11 -0.94 -0.94
C GLY A 257 -23.75 -1.00 -1.62
N GLU A 258 -23.71 -0.58 -2.88
CA GLU A 258 -22.49 -0.59 -3.69
C GLU A 258 -21.61 0.61 -3.34
N THR A 259 -20.34 0.33 -3.04
CA THR A 259 -19.30 1.34 -2.95
C THR A 259 -18.50 1.35 -4.25
N THR A 260 -18.30 2.55 -4.79
CA THR A 260 -17.44 2.80 -5.95
C THR A 260 -16.28 3.70 -5.55
N ILE A 261 -15.06 3.31 -5.92
CA ILE A 261 -13.88 4.19 -5.87
C ILE A 261 -13.44 4.48 -7.30
N LYS A 262 -13.21 5.75 -7.62
CA LYS A 262 -12.64 6.21 -8.88
C LYS A 262 -11.25 6.79 -8.67
N TYR A 263 -10.34 6.46 -9.57
CA TYR A 263 -8.96 6.93 -9.53
C TYR A 263 -8.66 7.77 -10.77
N SER A 264 -8.05 8.93 -10.55
CA SER A 264 -7.39 9.73 -11.58
C SER A 264 -5.89 9.66 -11.38
N TYR A 265 -5.14 9.65 -12.47
CA TYR A 265 -3.69 9.52 -12.47
C TYR A 265 -3.01 10.76 -13.07
N ASN A 266 -1.70 10.85 -12.93
CA ASN A 266 -0.86 11.85 -13.59
C ASN A 266 -0.63 11.56 -15.10
N LYS A 267 -1.23 10.50 -15.65
CA LYS A 267 -1.19 10.09 -17.06
C LYS A 267 -2.55 9.65 -17.54
#